data_AF-A0A1Q3GTY5-F1
#
_entry.id   AF-A0A1Q3GTY5-F1
#
_cell.length_a   1.000
_cell.length_b   1.000
_cell.length_c   1.000
_cell.angle_alpha   90.00
_cell.angle_beta   90.00
_cell.angle_gamma   90.00
#
_symmetry.space_group_name_H-M   'P 1'
#
loop_
_entity.id
_entity.type
_entity.pdbx_description
1 polymer ?
#
loop_
_entity_poly.entity_id
_entity_poly.type
_entity_poly.pdbx_seq_one_letter_code
_entity_poly.pdbx_strand_id
1 'polypeptide(L)'
;MAYSDEDLDKYLKKAQEVLNSKTEDYLSEEDLQDIAQKLGLNMQEIAQAKEDYLIRGNNHLNFGNYKEAISEYEQLLLLAPKDPKGLYGLAKAHLETWHQDGKKAHKEKALEYANSCIEIDPKFQEAYSIISELKQKPQGKKKKPAKPSQKPKGQKVKKNAPKTSKSKPAKRRKAKWDTYAGLLVLAVVLAVQAVIFFYKSKGTSQYMVGATKQGIVVWQIKYTKYDKRPYYRKPKLLIAQASTGKLLKEIDLPPREKVDGNRLWHKTKIVNGSFYDYYKDGFMARDILTGKITDSKALLVQKFPKIGAGIGKVRHYNDGWFKITSKQGSEHWYNPSTKKLYTNDEYRQQNQIRTPFWQYKWIKIENPENRNQSKFLLTQQLSKRHTYRRRQNISSSRPHYLQQNINRGYTRLITKEEKANFFLKPKVIYSDSTHIIFKYQTEIGKQGAYRMACIGKSGDVLWEKGSEDLKNPLLQNLLGRYNTKVQFARYKNVLGVSSTRVKSPKKSYPLYKMAIGIDLNSGNVLWKHSPKYYDTKFK
;
A
#
# COMPACT_ATOMS: atom_id res chain seq x y z
N MET A 1 -39.11 -14.13 -21.54
CA MET A 1 -38.97 -13.81 -20.10
C MET A 1 -37.58 -13.24 -19.92
N ALA A 2 -37.39 -12.20 -19.11
CA ALA A 2 -36.03 -11.78 -18.73
C ALA A 2 -35.49 -12.76 -17.67
N TYR A 3 -34.19 -13.02 -17.69
CA TYR A 3 -33.52 -13.71 -16.59
C TYR A 3 -33.54 -12.82 -15.33
N SER A 4 -33.39 -13.44 -14.17
CA SER A 4 -33.18 -12.70 -12.92
C SER A 4 -31.74 -12.16 -12.85
N ASP A 5 -31.56 -10.85 -12.70
CA ASP A 5 -30.24 -10.23 -12.51
C ASP A 5 -29.49 -10.82 -11.30
N GLU A 6 -30.21 -11.20 -10.23
CA GLU A 6 -29.61 -11.81 -9.05
C GLU A 6 -29.06 -13.22 -9.34
N ASP A 7 -29.73 -13.98 -10.20
CA ASP A 7 -29.34 -15.34 -10.56
C ASP A 7 -28.28 -15.35 -11.68
N LEU A 8 -28.26 -14.34 -12.54
CA LEU A 8 -27.15 -14.09 -13.46
C LEU A 8 -25.88 -13.64 -12.71
N ASP A 9 -25.95 -12.80 -11.66
CA ASP A 9 -24.78 -12.50 -10.80
C ASP A 9 -24.28 -13.78 -10.12
N LYS A 10 -25.18 -14.63 -9.58
CA LYS A 10 -24.81 -15.94 -9.03
C LYS A 10 -24.09 -16.80 -10.08
N TYR A 11 -24.61 -16.86 -11.31
CA TYR A 11 -24.00 -17.61 -12.40
C TYR A 11 -22.62 -17.10 -12.76
N LEU A 12 -22.47 -15.81 -13.10
CA LEU A 12 -21.21 -15.20 -13.52
C LEU A 12 -20.14 -15.31 -12.43
N LYS A 13 -20.53 -15.11 -11.17
CA LYS A 13 -19.67 -15.28 -10.00
C LYS A 13 -19.25 -16.73 -9.79
N LYS A 14 -20.12 -17.70 -10.07
CA LYS A 14 -19.81 -19.13 -9.98
C LYS A 14 -18.94 -19.59 -11.16
N ALA A 15 -19.23 -19.14 -12.38
CA ALA A 15 -18.37 -19.32 -13.56
C ALA A 15 -16.97 -18.76 -13.31
N GLN A 16 -16.88 -17.53 -12.79
CA GLN A 16 -15.61 -16.92 -12.42
C GLN A 16 -14.91 -17.67 -11.26
N GLU A 17 -15.64 -18.26 -10.31
CA GLU A 17 -15.06 -19.12 -9.25
C GLU A 17 -14.49 -20.43 -9.81
N VAL A 18 -15.24 -21.13 -10.67
CA VAL A 18 -14.79 -22.39 -11.32
C VAL A 18 -13.58 -22.11 -12.21
N LEU A 19 -13.62 -21.05 -13.02
CA LEU A 19 -12.49 -20.61 -13.85
C LEU A 19 -11.24 -20.32 -13.00
N ASN A 20 -11.40 -19.60 -11.88
CA ASN A 20 -10.32 -19.34 -10.92
C ASN A 20 -9.83 -20.59 -10.15
N SER A 21 -10.53 -21.72 -10.26
CA SER A 21 -10.14 -23.00 -9.65
C SER A 21 -9.37 -23.93 -10.61
N LYS A 22 -9.50 -23.71 -11.92
CA LYS A 22 -8.85 -24.49 -12.97
C LYS A 22 -7.41 -24.05 -13.26
N THR A 23 -6.73 -24.86 -14.07
CA THR A 23 -5.41 -24.56 -14.65
C THR A 23 -5.51 -23.96 -16.05
N GLU A 24 -6.68 -24.07 -16.66
CA GLU A 24 -7.07 -23.65 -17.98
C GLU A 24 -7.72 -22.27 -17.92
N ASP A 25 -7.31 -21.35 -18.79
CA ASP A 25 -7.85 -19.98 -18.84
C ASP A 25 -9.25 -19.89 -19.52
N TYR A 26 -10.01 -20.98 -19.53
CA TYR A 26 -11.38 -21.07 -20.09
C TYR A 26 -12.24 -22.12 -19.38
N LEU A 27 -13.57 -21.99 -19.50
CA LEU A 27 -14.55 -23.00 -19.04
C LEU A 27 -14.93 -23.95 -20.18
N SER A 28 -15.18 -25.22 -19.87
CA SER A 28 -15.80 -26.16 -20.81
C SER A 28 -17.32 -25.97 -20.85
N GLU A 29 -17.99 -26.45 -21.91
CA GLU A 29 -19.45 -26.52 -21.94
C GLU A 29 -20.02 -27.39 -20.81
N GLU A 30 -19.25 -28.39 -20.36
CA GLU A 30 -19.57 -29.23 -19.18
C GLU A 30 -19.54 -28.42 -17.87
N ASP A 31 -18.54 -27.54 -17.68
CA ASP A 31 -18.53 -26.62 -16.52
C ASP A 31 -19.76 -25.70 -16.54
N LEU A 32 -20.07 -25.14 -17.72
CA LEU A 32 -21.17 -24.19 -17.89
C LEU A 32 -22.54 -24.84 -17.62
N GLN A 33 -22.69 -26.11 -17.99
CA GLN A 33 -23.87 -26.93 -17.69
C GLN A 33 -23.94 -27.33 -16.21
N ASP A 34 -22.82 -27.74 -15.60
CA ASP A 34 -22.74 -28.05 -14.17
C ASP A 34 -23.09 -26.83 -13.29
N ILE A 35 -22.60 -25.64 -13.65
CA ILE A 35 -22.94 -24.38 -12.99
C ILE A 35 -24.43 -24.06 -13.16
N ALA A 36 -24.99 -24.22 -14.38
CA ALA A 36 -26.40 -23.98 -14.65
C ALA A 36 -27.29 -24.91 -13.81
N GLN A 37 -26.99 -26.21 -13.82
CA GLN A 37 -27.73 -27.24 -13.09
C GLN A 37 -27.67 -27.02 -11.58
N LYS A 38 -26.49 -26.67 -11.02
CA LYS A 38 -26.32 -26.39 -9.58
C LYS A 38 -27.02 -25.11 -9.11
N LEU A 39 -27.33 -24.19 -10.02
CA LEU A 39 -28.08 -22.97 -9.74
C LEU A 39 -29.56 -23.05 -10.13
N GLY A 40 -30.00 -24.15 -10.78
CA GLY A 40 -31.38 -24.33 -11.23
C GLY A 40 -31.77 -23.49 -12.45
N LEU A 41 -30.80 -23.00 -13.22
CA LEU A 41 -31.00 -22.06 -14.33
C LEU A 41 -31.28 -22.77 -15.66
N ASN A 42 -32.12 -22.15 -16.49
CA ASN A 42 -32.46 -22.64 -17.83
C ASN A 42 -31.40 -22.18 -18.86
N MET A 43 -31.00 -23.08 -19.75
CA MET A 43 -30.08 -22.76 -20.86
C MET A 43 -30.60 -21.64 -21.78
N GLN A 44 -31.91 -21.43 -21.86
CA GLN A 44 -32.51 -20.29 -22.58
C GLN A 44 -32.20 -18.93 -21.91
N GLU A 45 -32.13 -18.87 -20.59
CA GLU A 45 -31.78 -17.64 -19.84
C GLU A 45 -30.31 -17.28 -20.07
N ILE A 46 -29.44 -18.29 -20.05
CA ILE A 46 -28.01 -18.17 -20.38
C ILE A 46 -27.83 -17.75 -21.84
N ALA A 47 -28.65 -18.24 -22.77
CA ALA A 47 -28.63 -17.81 -24.17
C ALA A 47 -29.05 -16.34 -24.35
N GLN A 48 -30.09 -15.88 -23.65
CA GLN A 48 -30.49 -14.47 -23.65
C GLN A 48 -29.39 -13.58 -23.06
N ALA A 49 -28.80 -13.97 -21.92
CA ALA A 49 -27.71 -13.23 -21.29
C ALA A 49 -26.49 -13.08 -22.22
N LYS A 50 -26.15 -14.11 -23.01
CA LYS A 50 -25.09 -14.03 -24.03
C LYS A 50 -25.38 -12.94 -25.07
N GLU A 51 -26.57 -12.93 -25.66
CA GLU A 51 -26.93 -11.91 -26.65
C GLU A 51 -27.01 -10.51 -26.03
N ASP A 52 -27.51 -10.38 -24.79
CA ASP A 52 -27.59 -9.09 -24.08
C ASP A 52 -26.20 -8.51 -23.76
N TYR A 53 -25.21 -9.35 -23.40
CA TYR A 53 -23.81 -8.93 -23.24
C TYR A 53 -23.15 -8.58 -24.57
N LEU A 54 -23.43 -9.34 -25.63
CA LEU A 54 -22.94 -9.05 -26.99
C LEU A 54 -23.46 -7.69 -27.48
N ILE A 55 -24.76 -7.43 -27.35
CA ILE A 55 -25.41 -6.17 -27.73
C ILE A 55 -24.83 -5.00 -26.92
N ARG A 56 -24.68 -5.14 -25.59
CA ARG A 56 -24.07 -4.10 -24.74
C ARG A 56 -22.62 -3.83 -25.10
N GLY A 57 -21.81 -4.87 -25.27
CA GLY A 57 -20.41 -4.74 -25.71
C GLY A 57 -20.29 -4.00 -27.05
N ASN A 58 -21.11 -4.40 -28.04
CA ASN A 58 -21.18 -3.75 -29.35
C ASN A 58 -21.59 -2.27 -29.25
N ASN A 59 -22.60 -1.95 -28.43
CA ASN A 59 -23.03 -0.57 -28.21
C ASN A 59 -21.93 0.27 -27.56
N HIS A 60 -21.31 -0.20 -26.48
CA HIS A 60 -20.19 0.50 -25.84
C HIS A 60 -19.01 0.69 -26.79
N LEU A 61 -18.68 -0.31 -27.61
CA LEU A 61 -17.62 -0.24 -28.61
C LEU A 61 -17.92 0.83 -29.67
N ASN A 62 -19.15 0.86 -30.20
CA ASN A 62 -19.59 1.84 -31.20
C ASN A 62 -19.63 3.28 -30.64
N PHE A 63 -19.92 3.46 -29.35
CA PHE A 63 -19.88 4.77 -28.69
C PHE A 63 -18.48 5.19 -28.17
N GLY A 64 -17.42 4.41 -28.44
CA GLY A 64 -16.06 4.76 -28.01
C GLY A 64 -15.74 4.44 -26.53
N ASN A 65 -16.67 3.79 -25.83
CA ASN A 65 -16.57 3.42 -24.41
C ASN A 65 -15.82 2.08 -24.26
N TYR A 66 -14.55 2.06 -24.67
CA TYR A 66 -13.83 0.80 -24.90
C TYR A 66 -13.59 -0.04 -23.64
N LYS A 67 -13.54 0.55 -22.44
CA LYS A 67 -13.35 -0.22 -21.18
C LYS A 67 -14.63 -0.95 -20.78
N GLU A 68 -15.74 -0.26 -20.96
CA GLU A 68 -17.07 -0.75 -20.72
C GLU A 68 -17.35 -1.88 -21.73
N ALA A 69 -17.01 -1.68 -23.01
CA ALA A 69 -17.03 -2.73 -24.03
C ALA A 69 -16.19 -3.96 -23.65
N ILE A 70 -14.94 -3.76 -23.20
CA ILE A 70 -14.08 -4.86 -22.70
C ILE A 70 -14.78 -5.61 -21.56
N SER A 71 -15.38 -4.90 -20.60
CA SER A 71 -16.06 -5.52 -19.45
C SER A 71 -17.26 -6.36 -19.88
N GLU A 72 -18.10 -5.88 -20.80
CA GLU A 72 -19.26 -6.61 -21.31
C GLU A 72 -18.85 -7.86 -22.11
N TYR A 73 -17.82 -7.76 -22.96
CA TYR A 73 -17.29 -8.93 -23.68
C TYR A 73 -16.53 -9.91 -22.77
N GLU A 74 -15.85 -9.44 -21.72
CA GLU A 74 -15.25 -10.31 -20.69
C GLU A 74 -16.35 -11.10 -19.94
N GLN A 75 -17.54 -10.53 -19.71
CA GLN A 75 -18.69 -11.30 -19.19
C GLN A 75 -19.28 -12.26 -20.23
N LEU A 76 -19.40 -11.86 -21.50
CA LEU A 76 -19.83 -12.75 -22.58
C LEU A 76 -18.96 -14.02 -22.65
N LEU A 77 -17.64 -13.88 -22.57
CA LEU A 77 -16.72 -15.03 -22.61
C LEU A 77 -16.69 -15.85 -21.30
N LEU A 78 -17.24 -15.36 -20.18
CA LEU A 78 -17.55 -16.22 -19.02
C LEU A 78 -18.77 -17.12 -19.28
N LEU A 79 -19.72 -16.69 -20.12
CA LEU A 79 -20.88 -17.49 -20.52
C LEU A 79 -20.59 -18.38 -21.74
N ALA A 80 -19.77 -17.91 -22.68
CA ALA A 80 -19.42 -18.57 -23.93
C ALA A 80 -17.93 -18.37 -24.27
N PRO A 81 -17.00 -19.12 -23.64
CA PRO A 81 -15.56 -18.94 -23.83
C PRO A 81 -15.05 -19.13 -25.27
N LYS A 82 -15.87 -19.73 -26.14
CA LYS A 82 -15.62 -19.95 -27.56
C LYS A 82 -16.56 -19.15 -28.48
N ASP A 83 -17.16 -18.05 -28.02
CA ASP A 83 -17.92 -17.17 -28.92
C ASP A 83 -16.97 -16.31 -29.77
N PRO A 84 -16.96 -16.45 -31.11
CA PRO A 84 -16.05 -15.70 -31.96
C PRO A 84 -16.39 -14.20 -32.00
N LYS A 85 -17.67 -13.82 -31.82
CA LYS A 85 -18.07 -12.39 -31.82
C LYS A 85 -17.52 -11.66 -30.58
N GLY A 86 -17.53 -12.29 -29.41
CA GLY A 86 -16.96 -11.79 -28.17
C GLY A 86 -15.44 -11.71 -28.21
N LEU A 87 -14.77 -12.73 -28.79
CA LEU A 87 -13.32 -12.70 -29.04
C LEU A 87 -12.93 -11.55 -29.99
N TYR A 88 -13.66 -11.38 -31.10
CA TYR A 88 -13.51 -10.23 -32.00
C TYR A 88 -13.80 -8.89 -31.30
N GLY A 89 -14.83 -8.84 -30.45
CA GLY A 89 -15.19 -7.68 -29.64
C GLY A 89 -14.05 -7.21 -28.73
N LEU A 90 -13.45 -8.14 -27.97
CA LEU A 90 -12.26 -7.85 -27.16
C LEU A 90 -11.06 -7.43 -28.00
N ALA A 91 -10.81 -8.12 -29.11
CA ALA A 91 -9.72 -7.78 -30.02
C ALA A 91 -9.84 -6.33 -30.51
N LYS A 92 -11.03 -5.92 -30.95
CA LYS A 92 -11.34 -4.59 -31.46
C LYS A 92 -11.33 -3.52 -30.36
N ALA A 93 -11.94 -3.79 -29.20
CA ALA A 93 -11.93 -2.85 -28.08
C ALA A 93 -10.50 -2.60 -27.54
N HIS A 94 -9.63 -3.61 -27.55
CA HIS A 94 -8.21 -3.44 -27.21
C HIS A 94 -7.39 -2.77 -28.33
N LEU A 95 -7.68 -3.03 -29.61
CA LEU A 95 -7.07 -2.31 -30.74
C LEU A 95 -7.33 -0.80 -30.62
N GLU A 96 -8.59 -0.43 -30.40
CA GLU A 96 -9.01 0.96 -30.25
C GLU A 96 -8.45 1.62 -28.98
N THR A 97 -8.40 0.88 -27.86
CA THR A 97 -7.73 1.37 -26.63
C THR A 97 -6.24 1.62 -26.87
N TRP A 98 -5.57 0.75 -27.64
CA TRP A 98 -4.17 0.94 -28.05
C TRP A 98 -3.99 2.17 -28.96
N HIS A 99 -4.93 2.45 -29.87
CA HIS A 99 -4.91 3.67 -30.68
C HIS A 99 -5.07 4.94 -29.83
N GLN A 100 -5.86 4.90 -28.76
CA GLN A 100 -6.02 6.03 -27.84
C GLN A 100 -4.76 6.31 -26.99
N ASP A 101 -4.09 5.28 -26.45
CA ASP A 101 -3.06 5.47 -25.41
C ASP A 101 -1.66 4.92 -25.71
N GLY A 102 -1.50 4.19 -26.81
CA GLY A 102 -0.23 3.64 -27.29
C GLY A 102 0.38 2.51 -26.43
N LYS A 103 -0.31 2.00 -25.39
CA LYS A 103 0.25 0.95 -24.52
C LYS A 103 0.40 -0.38 -25.25
N LYS A 104 1.63 -0.91 -25.24
CA LYS A 104 1.98 -2.23 -25.81
C LYS A 104 1.06 -3.37 -25.33
N ALA A 105 0.66 -3.35 -24.06
CA ALA A 105 -0.22 -4.38 -23.47
C ALA A 105 -1.60 -4.47 -24.12
N HIS A 106 -2.19 -3.36 -24.55
CA HIS A 106 -3.46 -3.39 -25.30
C HIS A 106 -3.22 -3.89 -26.74
N LYS A 107 -2.08 -3.54 -27.35
CA LYS A 107 -1.68 -4.12 -28.65
C LYS A 107 -1.50 -5.65 -28.58
N GLU A 108 -0.93 -6.14 -27.48
CA GLU A 108 -0.68 -7.56 -27.25
C GLU A 108 -2.00 -8.32 -27.09
N LYS A 109 -2.89 -7.89 -26.16
CA LYS A 109 -4.23 -8.47 -26.01
C LYS A 109 -5.07 -8.39 -27.30
N ALA A 110 -5.00 -7.28 -28.05
CA ALA A 110 -5.74 -7.12 -29.30
C ALA A 110 -5.33 -8.17 -30.35
N LEU A 111 -4.04 -8.51 -30.40
CA LEU A 111 -3.53 -9.55 -31.30
C LEU A 111 -3.87 -10.96 -30.80
N GLU A 112 -3.78 -11.17 -29.49
CA GLU A 112 -4.11 -12.43 -28.81
C GLU A 112 -5.55 -12.87 -29.10
N TYR A 113 -6.55 -12.07 -28.72
CA TYR A 113 -7.96 -12.41 -28.96
C TYR A 113 -8.32 -12.48 -30.45
N ALA A 114 -7.63 -11.74 -31.33
CA ALA A 114 -7.85 -11.84 -32.77
C ALA A 114 -7.34 -13.18 -33.34
N ASN A 115 -6.20 -13.71 -32.84
CA ASN A 115 -5.75 -15.05 -33.23
C ASN A 115 -6.75 -16.11 -32.71
N SER A 116 -7.16 -16.03 -31.44
CA SER A 116 -8.15 -16.97 -30.88
C SER A 116 -9.49 -16.92 -31.61
N CYS A 117 -9.92 -15.75 -32.09
CA CYS A 117 -11.10 -15.62 -32.93
C CYS A 117 -10.99 -16.45 -34.23
N ILE A 118 -9.85 -16.43 -34.92
CA ILE A 118 -9.64 -17.20 -36.16
C ILE A 118 -9.27 -18.67 -35.93
N GLU A 119 -8.83 -19.02 -34.71
CA GLU A 119 -8.66 -20.42 -34.27
C GLU A 119 -10.01 -21.11 -34.01
N ILE A 120 -11.03 -20.33 -33.59
CA ILE A 120 -12.40 -20.79 -33.39
C ILE A 120 -13.23 -20.70 -34.69
N ASP A 121 -13.19 -19.58 -35.39
CA ASP A 121 -13.83 -19.40 -36.70
C ASP A 121 -12.83 -18.87 -37.76
N PRO A 122 -12.20 -19.77 -38.54
CA PRO A 122 -11.32 -19.41 -39.64
C PRO A 122 -11.97 -18.60 -40.77
N LYS A 123 -13.28 -18.33 -40.75
CA LYS A 123 -13.99 -17.50 -41.73
C LYS A 123 -14.23 -16.06 -41.26
N PHE A 124 -13.87 -15.71 -40.02
CA PHE A 124 -14.12 -14.39 -39.43
C PHE A 124 -13.16 -13.31 -40.00
N GLN A 125 -13.50 -12.75 -41.17
CA GLN A 125 -12.62 -11.88 -41.98
C GLN A 125 -12.16 -10.61 -41.25
N GLU A 126 -12.99 -10.09 -40.35
CA GLU A 126 -12.72 -8.88 -39.58
C GLU A 126 -11.60 -9.09 -38.55
N ALA A 127 -11.42 -10.32 -38.02
CA ALA A 127 -10.32 -10.66 -37.13
C ALA A 127 -8.98 -10.70 -37.88
N TYR A 128 -8.95 -11.23 -39.10
CA TYR A 128 -7.77 -11.15 -39.98
C TYR A 128 -7.37 -9.70 -40.28
N SER A 129 -8.33 -8.79 -40.38
CA SER A 129 -8.08 -7.35 -40.59
C SER A 129 -7.33 -6.74 -39.40
N ILE A 130 -7.77 -7.03 -38.16
CA ILE A 130 -7.08 -6.64 -36.92
C ILE A 130 -5.66 -7.24 -36.87
N ILE A 131 -5.50 -8.53 -37.18
CA ILE A 131 -4.20 -9.21 -37.22
C ILE A 131 -3.25 -8.55 -38.23
N SER A 132 -3.74 -8.19 -39.42
CA SER A 132 -2.96 -7.53 -40.48
C SER A 132 -2.47 -6.16 -40.02
N GLU A 133 -3.37 -5.31 -39.50
CA GLU A 133 -3.04 -3.98 -38.99
C GLU A 133 -2.00 -4.05 -37.86
N LEU A 134 -2.17 -4.98 -36.92
CA LEU A 134 -1.28 -5.16 -35.79
C LEU A 134 0.11 -5.70 -36.20
N LYS A 135 0.20 -6.54 -37.24
CA LYS A 135 1.47 -7.11 -37.73
C LYS A 135 2.21 -6.22 -38.73
N GLN A 136 1.56 -5.26 -39.37
CA GLN A 136 2.22 -4.33 -40.30
C GLN A 136 3.26 -3.43 -39.61
N LYS A 137 4.41 -3.23 -40.25
CA LYS A 137 5.39 -2.20 -39.86
C LYS A 137 4.82 -0.81 -40.20
N PRO A 138 5.08 0.22 -39.38
CA PRO A 138 4.49 1.54 -39.58
C PRO A 138 4.97 2.17 -40.89
N GLN A 139 4.08 2.22 -41.89
CA GLN A 139 4.30 3.07 -43.06
C GLN A 139 4.41 4.54 -42.60
N GLY A 140 5.34 5.28 -43.20
CA GLY A 140 5.60 6.66 -42.81
C GLY A 140 4.36 7.55 -42.95
N LYS A 141 4.08 8.38 -41.94
CA LYS A 141 2.92 9.27 -41.86
C LYS A 141 2.63 9.94 -43.21
N LYS A 142 1.46 9.67 -43.81
CA LYS A 142 0.96 10.41 -44.98
C LYS A 142 1.04 11.92 -44.67
N LYS A 143 1.85 12.65 -45.43
CA LYS A 143 2.01 14.10 -45.25
C LYS A 143 0.68 14.78 -45.60
N LYS A 144 0.18 15.64 -44.71
CA LYS A 144 -0.82 16.65 -45.11
C LYS A 144 -0.17 17.58 -46.16
N PRO A 145 -0.91 18.02 -47.20
CA PRO A 145 -0.37 18.94 -48.20
C PRO A 145 -0.01 20.28 -47.56
N ALA A 146 1.12 20.87 -47.97
CA ALA A 146 1.55 22.18 -47.49
C ALA A 146 1.01 23.29 -48.39
N LYS A 147 0.54 24.39 -47.80
CA LYS A 147 0.39 25.67 -48.52
C LYS A 147 1.75 26.37 -48.68
N PRO A 148 1.93 27.26 -49.67
CA PRO A 148 3.26 27.73 -50.07
C PRO A 148 3.95 28.62 -49.04
N SER A 149 5.28 28.70 -49.13
CA SER A 149 6.11 29.61 -48.34
C SER A 149 6.64 30.76 -49.19
N GLN A 150 6.79 31.94 -48.57
CA GLN A 150 7.57 33.04 -49.14
C GLN A 150 8.95 33.11 -48.45
N LYS A 151 9.97 33.45 -49.24
CA LYS A 151 11.35 33.74 -48.82
C LYS A 151 11.79 35.05 -49.44
N PRO A 152 12.57 35.87 -48.71
CA PRO A 152 13.98 36.12 -49.09
C PRO A 152 14.90 36.16 -47.85
N LYS A 153 16.24 36.24 -47.90
CA LYS A 153 17.32 35.98 -48.90
C LYS A 153 18.66 35.82 -48.14
N GLY A 154 19.74 35.41 -48.82
CA GLY A 154 21.13 35.29 -48.29
C GLY A 154 21.63 33.84 -48.37
N GLN A 155 22.54 33.44 -49.29
CA GLN A 155 23.96 33.81 -49.49
C GLN A 155 24.86 33.35 -48.32
N LYS A 156 26.01 32.69 -48.52
CA LYS A 156 26.84 32.41 -49.73
C LYS A 156 27.56 31.03 -49.58
N VAL A 157 27.58 30.15 -50.61
CA VAL A 157 28.74 29.80 -51.48
C VAL A 157 29.80 28.89 -50.80
N LYS A 158 29.96 27.61 -51.22
CA LYS A 158 31.02 26.96 -52.07
C LYS A 158 32.47 27.09 -51.51
N LYS A 159 33.49 26.25 -51.75
CA LYS A 159 33.78 24.99 -52.50
C LYS A 159 35.06 24.36 -51.83
N ASN A 160 35.71 23.23 -52.17
CA ASN A 160 35.64 22.13 -53.15
C ASN A 160 36.30 20.86 -52.53
N ALA A 161 36.60 19.81 -53.32
CA ALA A 161 37.58 18.74 -53.02
C ALA A 161 38.79 18.86 -54.02
N PRO A 162 39.73 17.91 -54.28
CA PRO A 162 39.90 16.54 -53.75
C PRO A 162 41.35 16.00 -53.53
N LYS A 163 41.43 14.75 -53.01
CA LYS A 163 42.37 13.64 -53.36
C LYS A 163 43.86 13.58 -52.92
N THR A 164 44.20 12.36 -52.44
CA THR A 164 45.38 11.48 -52.73
C THR A 164 46.69 11.49 -51.93
N SER A 165 47.28 10.28 -51.89
CA SER A 165 48.63 9.84 -51.47
C SER A 165 48.87 9.54 -49.97
N LYS A 166 49.89 8.68 -49.71
CA LYS A 166 50.25 8.13 -48.40
C LYS A 166 51.72 8.40 -48.08
N SER A 167 52.02 8.84 -46.86
CA SER A 167 53.29 8.52 -46.17
C SER A 167 53.16 8.71 -44.65
N LYS A 168 54.15 8.23 -43.89
CA LYS A 168 54.30 8.23 -42.43
C LYS A 168 55.81 8.29 -42.13
N PRO A 169 56.28 8.56 -40.89
CA PRO A 169 55.58 9.17 -39.73
C PRO A 169 56.41 10.28 -39.02
N ALA A 170 55.80 11.09 -38.14
CA ALA A 170 56.53 11.70 -37.00
C ALA A 170 55.64 12.25 -35.86
N LYS A 171 56.13 12.10 -34.62
CA LYS A 171 55.93 12.92 -33.41
C LYS A 171 54.52 13.46 -33.06
N ARG A 172 53.91 12.85 -32.03
CA ARG A 172 52.75 13.36 -31.26
C ARG A 172 53.05 14.75 -30.64
N ARG A 173 52.06 15.65 -30.65
CA ARG A 173 51.86 16.70 -29.62
C ARG A 173 50.46 16.52 -29.00
N LYS A 174 50.37 16.33 -27.68
CA LYS A 174 49.09 16.31 -26.95
C LYS A 174 48.58 17.74 -26.77
N ALA A 175 47.30 17.98 -27.06
CA ALA A 175 46.63 19.25 -26.77
C ALA A 175 46.02 19.26 -25.36
N LYS A 176 45.93 20.44 -24.73
CA LYS A 176 45.51 20.64 -23.33
C LYS A 176 43.98 20.44 -23.15
N TRP A 177 43.54 19.22 -22.89
CA TRP A 177 42.14 18.93 -22.52
C TRP A 177 41.88 19.07 -21.00
N ASP A 178 42.89 18.81 -20.17
CA ASP A 178 42.73 18.65 -18.73
C ASP A 178 42.27 19.94 -18.02
N THR A 179 42.67 21.11 -18.51
CA THR A 179 42.26 22.42 -17.97
C THR A 179 40.77 22.70 -18.16
N TYR A 180 40.19 22.32 -19.30
CA TYR A 180 38.76 22.49 -19.56
C TYR A 180 37.92 21.44 -18.81
N ALA A 181 38.43 20.20 -18.70
CA ALA A 181 37.80 19.17 -17.88
C ALA A 181 37.75 19.58 -16.39
N GLY A 182 38.84 20.11 -15.85
CA GLY A 182 38.90 20.61 -14.48
C GLY A 182 37.90 21.73 -14.19
N LEU A 183 37.80 22.72 -15.09
CA LEU A 183 36.83 23.81 -14.96
C LEU A 183 35.38 23.33 -15.05
N LEU A 184 35.06 22.37 -15.94
CA LEU A 184 33.72 21.78 -16.02
C LEU A 184 33.35 21.00 -14.75
N VAL A 185 34.26 20.20 -14.21
CA VAL A 185 34.05 19.49 -12.94
C VAL A 185 33.87 20.49 -11.80
N LEU A 186 34.68 21.55 -11.72
CA LEU A 186 34.55 22.59 -10.70
C LEU A 186 33.20 23.32 -10.82
N ALA A 187 32.77 23.67 -12.02
CA ALA A 187 31.47 24.31 -12.26
C ALA A 187 30.29 23.40 -11.88
N VAL A 188 30.35 22.11 -12.19
CA VAL A 188 29.34 21.13 -11.76
C VAL A 188 29.34 20.95 -10.25
N VAL A 189 30.51 20.87 -9.61
CA VAL A 189 30.63 20.79 -8.14
C VAL A 189 30.06 22.05 -7.48
N LEU A 190 30.38 23.25 -7.98
CA LEU A 190 29.84 24.51 -7.49
C LEU A 190 28.33 24.63 -7.72
N ALA A 191 27.81 24.19 -8.87
CA ALA A 191 26.37 24.15 -9.13
C ALA A 191 25.64 23.17 -8.20
N VAL A 192 26.21 21.99 -7.95
CA VAL A 192 25.67 21.00 -6.99
C VAL A 192 25.73 21.56 -5.56
N GLN A 193 26.83 22.22 -5.17
CA GLN A 193 26.95 22.88 -3.87
C GLN A 193 25.94 24.04 -3.72
N ALA A 194 25.74 24.86 -4.76
CA ALA A 194 24.74 25.92 -4.77
C ALA A 194 23.32 25.37 -4.68
N VAL A 195 22.99 24.30 -5.40
CA VAL A 195 21.70 23.59 -5.26
C VAL A 195 21.51 23.05 -3.85
N ILE A 196 22.55 22.48 -3.23
CA ILE A 196 22.52 22.02 -1.83
C ILE A 196 22.34 23.20 -0.85
N PHE A 197 22.98 24.34 -1.11
CA PHE A 197 22.95 25.54 -0.25
C PHE A 197 21.59 26.26 -0.33
N PHE A 198 21.04 26.44 -1.53
CA PHE A 198 19.71 27.02 -1.76
C PHE A 198 18.55 26.09 -1.41
N TYR A 199 18.81 24.81 -1.08
CA TYR A 199 17.81 23.89 -0.53
C TYR A 199 17.41 24.27 0.91
N LYS A 200 16.67 25.38 1.06
CA LYS A 200 16.10 25.91 2.32
C LYS A 200 15.10 24.93 2.95
N SER A 201 15.66 23.90 3.59
CA SER A 201 14.94 22.82 4.25
C SER A 201 14.27 23.30 5.55
N LYS A 202 13.12 23.98 5.41
CA LYS A 202 12.10 24.13 6.48
C LYS A 202 11.46 22.74 6.73
N GLY A 203 12.27 21.84 7.26
CA GLY A 203 12.14 20.40 7.08
C GLY A 203 11.15 19.76 8.04
N THR A 204 9.87 19.65 7.65
CA THR A 204 8.95 18.72 8.32
C THR A 204 9.49 17.29 8.22
N SER A 205 9.59 16.60 9.35
CA SER A 205 10.47 15.45 9.50
C SER A 205 9.75 14.17 9.87
N GLN A 206 8.74 14.24 10.75
CA GLN A 206 7.94 13.11 11.20
C GLN A 206 6.46 13.46 11.24
N TYR A 207 5.64 12.45 10.93
CA TYR A 207 4.19 12.41 11.14
C TYR A 207 3.85 11.14 11.91
N MET A 208 3.05 11.27 12.97
CA MET A 208 2.49 10.17 13.75
C MET A 208 1.02 10.44 14.07
N VAL A 209 0.25 9.38 14.27
CA VAL A 209 -1.13 9.44 14.76
C VAL A 209 -1.20 8.88 16.17
N GLY A 210 -1.99 9.50 17.03
CA GLY A 210 -2.28 9.02 18.39
C GLY A 210 -3.78 9.01 18.65
N ALA A 211 -4.26 8.06 19.45
CA ALA A 211 -5.67 7.99 19.86
C ALA A 211 -5.84 8.56 21.27
N THR A 212 -6.91 9.32 21.49
CA THR A 212 -7.31 9.89 22.79
C THR A 212 -8.78 9.55 23.05
N LYS A 213 -9.29 9.88 24.25
CA LYS A 213 -10.73 9.77 24.55
C LYS A 213 -11.62 10.69 23.69
N GLN A 214 -11.04 11.73 23.07
CA GLN A 214 -11.76 12.75 22.29
C GLN A 214 -11.65 12.55 20.77
N GLY A 215 -10.74 11.70 20.30
CA GLY A 215 -10.52 11.50 18.86
C GLY A 215 -9.13 10.98 18.51
N ILE A 216 -8.78 11.13 17.23
CA ILE A 216 -7.40 10.94 16.75
C ILE A 216 -6.74 12.31 16.67
N VAL A 217 -5.48 12.38 17.10
CA VAL A 217 -4.60 13.54 16.90
C VAL A 217 -3.46 13.19 15.95
N VAL A 218 -2.96 14.19 15.22
CA VAL A 218 -1.78 14.09 14.38
C VAL A 218 -0.66 14.90 15.00
N TRP A 219 0.51 14.28 15.11
CA TRP A 219 1.72 14.88 15.65
C TRP A 219 2.72 15.11 14.52
N GLN A 220 3.11 16.38 14.33
CA GLN A 220 4.08 16.82 13.33
C GLN A 220 5.35 17.33 14.02
N ILE A 221 6.52 16.82 13.64
CA ILE A 221 7.81 17.43 14.00
C ILE A 221 8.25 18.35 12.85
N LYS A 222 8.36 19.66 13.14
CA LYS A 222 9.02 20.66 12.29
C LYS A 222 10.45 20.90 12.81
N TYR A 223 11.37 21.26 11.93
CA TYR A 223 12.70 21.76 12.29
C TYR A 223 12.94 23.13 11.68
N THR A 224 13.52 24.04 12.47
CA THR A 224 14.30 25.17 11.95
C THR A 224 15.78 24.76 11.83
N LYS A 225 16.48 25.33 10.85
CA LYS A 225 17.93 25.18 10.67
C LYS A 225 18.63 26.33 11.41
N TYR A 226 19.71 26.05 12.14
CA TYR A 226 20.69 27.09 12.52
C TYR A 226 21.76 27.24 11.43
N ASP A 227 22.16 28.47 11.15
CA ASP A 227 23.13 28.74 10.08
C ASP A 227 24.60 28.65 10.51
N LYS A 228 24.88 28.71 11.82
CA LYS A 228 26.22 28.43 12.38
C LYS A 228 26.43 26.92 12.57
N ARG A 229 27.68 26.44 12.40
CA ARG A 229 28.07 25.05 12.65
C ARG A 229 28.29 24.78 14.15
N PRO A 230 28.14 23.53 14.62
CA PRO A 230 27.49 22.42 13.92
C PRO A 230 25.99 22.69 13.78
N TYR A 231 25.37 22.17 12.72
CA TYR A 231 24.00 22.54 12.31
C TYR A 231 22.91 21.97 13.22
N TYR A 232 22.82 22.49 14.45
CA TYR A 232 21.74 22.19 15.38
C TYR A 232 20.38 22.57 14.78
N ARG A 233 19.35 21.83 15.19
CA ARG A 233 17.97 22.06 14.77
C ARG A 233 17.10 22.19 15.99
N LYS A 234 16.45 23.35 16.18
CA LYS A 234 15.37 23.47 17.16
C LYS A 234 14.15 22.72 16.60
N PRO A 235 13.68 21.65 17.27
CA PRO A 235 12.47 20.95 16.86
C PRO A 235 11.25 21.65 17.48
N LYS A 236 10.17 21.79 16.70
CA LYS A 236 8.85 22.06 17.24
C LYS A 236 7.95 20.85 17.06
N LEU A 237 7.30 20.42 18.13
CA LEU A 237 6.20 19.46 18.10
C LEU A 237 4.90 20.23 17.95
N LEU A 238 4.16 19.94 16.88
CA LEU A 238 2.78 20.39 16.73
C LEU A 238 1.83 19.22 16.94
N ILE A 239 0.79 19.46 17.72
CA ILE A 239 -0.29 18.52 18.01
C ILE A 239 -1.57 19.13 17.45
N ALA A 240 -2.25 18.43 16.55
CA ALA A 240 -3.52 18.89 15.98
C ALA A 240 -4.59 17.78 16.00
N GLN A 241 -5.86 18.18 16.04
CA GLN A 241 -6.99 17.27 15.87
C GLN A 241 -6.98 16.73 14.42
N ALA A 242 -7.10 15.41 14.24
CA ALA A 242 -6.83 14.80 12.95
C ALA A 242 -7.88 15.09 11.88
N SER A 243 -9.15 15.18 12.25
CA SER A 243 -10.27 15.45 11.35
C SER A 243 -10.28 16.89 10.82
N THR A 244 -10.13 17.87 11.71
CA THR A 244 -10.24 19.31 11.39
C THR A 244 -8.91 19.94 10.99
N GLY A 245 -7.78 19.36 11.41
CA GLY A 245 -6.47 20.00 11.34
C GLY A 245 -6.27 21.12 12.36
N LYS A 246 -7.21 21.34 13.29
CA LYS A 246 -7.11 22.38 14.33
C LYS A 246 -5.91 22.13 15.24
N LEU A 247 -5.03 23.12 15.37
CA LEU A 247 -3.88 23.09 16.27
C LEU A 247 -4.36 23.10 17.72
N LEU A 248 -3.83 22.16 18.51
CA LEU A 248 -4.15 21.99 19.93
C LEU A 248 -2.99 22.45 20.81
N LYS A 249 -1.74 22.16 20.39
CA LYS A 249 -0.50 22.66 21.01
C LYS A 249 0.61 22.83 19.97
N GLU A 250 1.37 23.92 20.11
CA GLU A 250 2.74 24.05 19.62
C GLU A 250 3.67 23.96 20.83
N ILE A 251 4.75 23.18 20.73
CA ILE A 251 5.71 22.93 21.82
C ILE A 251 7.11 22.98 21.24
N ASP A 252 7.91 23.95 21.70
CA ASP A 252 9.36 23.95 21.48
C ASP A 252 9.99 22.78 22.25
N LEU A 253 10.81 21.99 21.55
CA LEU A 253 11.52 20.87 22.11
C LEU A 253 12.99 21.26 22.32
N PRO A 254 13.70 20.64 23.29
CA PRO A 254 15.11 20.91 23.49
C PRO A 254 15.90 20.59 22.20
N PRO A 255 16.95 21.37 21.88
CA PRO A 255 17.88 21.00 20.82
C PRO A 255 18.50 19.64 21.13
N ARG A 256 18.88 18.89 20.09
CA ARG A 256 19.65 17.65 20.25
C ARG A 256 21.02 17.80 19.63
N GLU A 257 22.03 17.67 20.47
CA GLU A 257 23.42 17.56 20.03
C GLU A 257 23.68 16.21 19.38
N LYS A 258 24.61 16.17 18.41
CA LYS A 258 25.19 14.95 17.83
C LYS A 258 24.17 13.92 17.27
N VAL A 259 22.91 14.33 17.04
CA VAL A 259 21.87 13.51 16.40
C VAL A 259 21.80 13.86 14.92
N ASP A 260 22.47 13.04 14.12
CA ASP A 260 22.39 13.18 12.67
C ASP A 260 21.05 12.67 12.12
N GLY A 261 20.44 13.46 11.23
CA GLY A 261 19.25 13.07 10.47
C GLY A 261 17.89 13.63 10.91
N ASN A 262 16.87 13.25 10.13
CA ASN A 262 15.53 13.87 10.12
C ASN A 262 14.52 13.18 11.05
N ARG A 263 14.92 12.67 12.22
CA ARG A 263 13.99 12.02 13.17
C ARG A 263 14.40 12.29 14.62
N LEU A 264 13.53 12.95 15.38
CA LEU A 264 13.68 13.02 16.83
C LEU A 264 13.43 11.64 17.44
N TRP A 265 12.39 10.94 16.97
CA TRP A 265 11.94 9.69 17.58
C TRP A 265 12.21 8.52 16.66
N HIS A 266 13.19 7.71 17.06
CA HIS A 266 13.68 6.59 16.27
C HIS A 266 13.01 5.27 16.67
N LYS A 267 12.79 5.08 17.98
CA LYS A 267 12.04 3.98 18.58
C LYS A 267 10.95 4.58 19.48
N THR A 268 9.75 4.77 18.93
CA THR A 268 8.57 5.18 19.70
C THR A 268 7.52 4.10 19.81
N LYS A 269 6.87 4.07 20.97
CA LYS A 269 5.71 3.24 21.31
C LYS A 269 4.60 4.12 21.86
N ILE A 270 3.36 3.79 21.50
CA ILE A 270 2.15 4.30 22.17
C ILE A 270 1.82 3.32 23.29
N VAL A 271 1.76 3.81 24.53
CA VAL A 271 1.29 3.06 25.71
C VAL A 271 0.47 4.02 26.56
N ASN A 272 -0.72 3.60 27.02
CA ASN A 272 -1.54 4.31 28.00
C ASN A 272 -1.66 5.84 27.78
N GLY A 273 -2.07 6.25 26.57
CA GLY A 273 -2.24 7.66 26.23
C GLY A 273 -0.95 8.48 26.07
N SER A 274 0.24 7.88 26.09
CA SER A 274 1.53 8.56 25.91
C SER A 274 2.40 7.96 24.79
N PHE A 275 3.18 8.80 24.11
CA PHE A 275 4.29 8.38 23.24
C PHE A 275 5.59 8.29 24.04
N TYR A 276 6.19 7.10 24.12
CA TYR A 276 7.48 6.84 24.76
C TYR A 276 8.60 6.82 23.71
N ASP A 277 9.57 7.73 23.76
CA ASP A 277 10.84 7.67 23.01
C ASP A 277 11.95 7.12 23.92
N TYR A 278 12.61 6.05 23.45
CA TYR A 278 13.55 5.25 24.26
C TYR A 278 14.82 4.84 23.48
N TYR A 279 15.32 5.75 22.63
CA TYR A 279 16.51 5.52 21.80
C TYR A 279 17.81 5.90 22.53
N LYS A 280 18.86 5.05 22.41
CA LYS A 280 20.20 5.21 23.03
C LYS A 280 20.15 5.73 24.49
N ASP A 281 19.57 4.91 25.37
CA ASP A 281 19.40 5.17 26.82
C ASP A 281 18.68 6.46 27.21
N GLY A 282 18.11 7.20 26.25
CA GLY A 282 17.03 8.14 26.51
C GLY A 282 15.78 7.41 27.02
N PHE A 283 15.00 8.09 27.86
CA PHE A 283 13.66 7.66 28.23
C PHE A 283 12.81 8.90 28.54
N MET A 284 11.85 9.19 27.68
CA MET A 284 10.91 10.30 27.81
C MET A 284 9.56 9.89 27.23
N ALA A 285 8.50 10.04 28.02
CA ALA A 285 7.12 9.89 27.58
C ALA A 285 6.43 11.24 27.51
N ARG A 286 5.53 11.41 26.54
CA ARG A 286 4.66 12.60 26.44
C ARG A 286 3.22 12.19 26.20
N ASP A 287 2.31 12.81 26.94
CA ASP A 287 0.86 12.65 26.76
C ASP A 287 0.45 13.01 25.32
N ILE A 288 -0.40 12.19 24.71
CA ILE A 288 -0.80 12.29 23.30
C ILE A 288 -1.62 13.55 23.00
N LEU A 289 -2.38 14.09 23.95
CA LEU A 289 -3.24 15.25 23.70
C LEU A 289 -2.51 16.58 23.93
N THR A 290 -1.71 16.65 25.00
CA THR A 290 -1.12 17.89 25.53
C THR A 290 0.38 18.01 25.27
N GLY A 291 1.07 16.92 24.94
CA GLY A 291 2.52 16.89 24.74
C GLY A 291 3.37 17.15 25.99
N LYS A 292 2.72 17.34 27.16
CA LYS A 292 3.38 17.41 28.47
C LYS A 292 4.17 16.13 28.72
N ILE A 293 5.32 16.25 29.37
CA ILE A 293 6.12 15.08 29.76
C ILE A 293 5.36 14.31 30.84
N THR A 294 5.11 13.02 30.62
CA THR A 294 4.35 12.15 31.54
C THR A 294 5.25 11.22 32.34
N ASP A 295 6.33 10.74 31.74
CA ASP A 295 7.40 9.99 32.39
C ASP A 295 8.76 10.49 31.84
N SER A 296 9.80 10.46 32.67
CA SER A 296 11.19 10.70 32.26
C SER A 296 12.12 10.00 33.25
N LYS A 297 13.43 9.95 32.98
CA LYS A 297 14.40 9.42 33.96
C LYS A 297 14.30 10.12 35.31
N ALA A 298 14.19 11.46 35.33
CA ALA A 298 14.08 12.23 36.57
C ALA A 298 12.73 12.01 37.27
N LEU A 299 11.62 12.04 36.53
CA LEU A 299 10.28 11.85 37.08
C LEU A 299 10.09 10.45 37.67
N LEU A 300 10.69 9.41 37.07
CA LEU A 300 10.64 8.06 37.64
C LEU A 300 11.47 7.92 38.93
N VAL A 301 12.60 8.62 39.06
CA VAL A 301 13.39 8.64 40.30
C VAL A 301 12.64 9.37 41.41
N GLN A 302 12.07 10.54 41.10
CA GLN A 302 11.21 11.29 42.02
C GLN A 302 10.00 10.47 42.47
N LYS A 303 9.34 9.76 41.55
CA LYS A 303 8.16 8.92 41.85
C LYS A 303 8.53 7.64 42.61
N PHE A 304 9.74 7.11 42.41
CA PHE A 304 10.19 5.86 43.00
C PHE A 304 11.58 6.00 43.61
N PRO A 305 11.69 6.54 44.85
CA PRO A 305 12.96 6.69 45.56
C PRO A 305 13.77 5.39 45.66
N LYS A 306 13.11 4.21 45.64
CA LYS A 306 13.75 2.88 45.59
C LYS A 306 14.66 2.62 44.38
N ILE A 307 14.73 3.54 43.40
CA ILE A 307 15.70 3.52 42.29
C ILE A 307 17.11 4.01 42.74
N GLY A 308 17.23 4.73 43.86
CA GLY A 308 18.53 5.20 44.37
C GLY A 308 19.15 6.31 43.51
N ALA A 309 20.46 6.21 43.21
CA ALA A 309 21.30 7.24 42.59
C ALA A 309 20.98 7.64 41.11
N GLY A 310 19.74 7.42 40.67
CA GLY A 310 19.23 7.77 39.35
C GLY A 310 19.33 6.64 38.32
N ILE A 311 18.68 6.82 37.17
CA ILE A 311 18.58 5.79 36.13
C ILE A 311 19.76 5.82 35.17
N GLY A 312 20.60 4.79 35.21
CA GLY A 312 21.67 4.55 34.25
C GLY A 312 21.12 4.13 32.88
N LYS A 313 20.53 2.92 32.79
CA LYS A 313 20.15 2.27 31.52
C LYS A 313 18.64 1.96 31.48
N VAL A 314 18.05 1.96 30.29
CA VAL A 314 16.62 1.62 30.09
C VAL A 314 16.42 0.72 28.87
N ARG A 315 15.74 -0.41 29.05
CA ARG A 315 15.47 -1.41 27.99
C ARG A 315 13.98 -1.70 27.88
N HIS A 316 13.37 -1.41 26.72
CA HIS A 316 11.98 -1.75 26.40
C HIS A 316 11.86 -3.23 25.96
N TYR A 317 10.91 -3.96 26.56
CA TYR A 317 10.54 -5.34 26.21
C TYR A 317 9.26 -5.39 25.38
N ASN A 318 9.06 -6.48 24.61
CA ASN A 318 8.03 -6.53 23.56
C ASN A 318 6.59 -6.38 24.07
N ASP A 319 6.36 -6.72 25.34
CA ASP A 319 5.12 -6.58 26.09
C ASP A 319 4.85 -5.16 26.65
N GLY A 320 5.67 -4.18 26.27
CA GLY A 320 5.50 -2.78 26.65
C GLY A 320 6.07 -2.40 28.00
N TRP A 321 6.67 -3.35 28.73
CA TRP A 321 7.42 -3.10 29.95
C TRP A 321 8.79 -2.50 29.67
N PHE A 322 9.33 -1.77 30.65
CA PHE A 322 10.66 -1.20 30.60
C PHE A 322 11.49 -1.73 31.78
N LYS A 323 12.56 -2.45 31.50
CA LYS A 323 13.58 -2.76 32.49
C LYS A 323 14.45 -1.52 32.70
N ILE A 324 14.60 -1.12 33.96
CA ILE A 324 15.32 0.06 34.42
C ILE A 324 16.49 -0.43 35.26
N THR A 325 17.69 0.05 34.96
CA THR A 325 18.88 -0.19 35.77
C THR A 325 19.34 1.14 36.36
N SER A 326 19.50 1.22 37.68
CA SER A 326 20.04 2.41 38.35
C SER A 326 21.51 2.63 38.00
N LYS A 327 22.10 3.77 38.41
CA LYS A 327 23.55 3.98 38.33
C LYS A 327 24.33 3.01 39.20
N GLN A 328 23.73 2.54 40.30
CA GLN A 328 24.31 1.57 41.24
C GLN A 328 24.07 0.10 40.80
N GLY A 329 23.48 -0.13 39.62
CA GLY A 329 23.28 -1.47 39.06
C GLY A 329 21.99 -2.18 39.47
N SER A 330 21.26 -1.68 40.47
CA SER A 330 19.97 -2.26 40.88
C SER A 330 18.95 -2.26 39.73
N GLU A 331 18.16 -3.35 39.63
CA GLU A 331 17.26 -3.59 38.51
C GLU A 331 15.79 -3.59 38.92
N HIS A 332 14.98 -2.88 38.14
CA HIS A 332 13.54 -2.75 38.34
C HIS A 332 12.77 -2.85 37.02
N TRP A 333 11.47 -3.17 37.10
CA TRP A 333 10.57 -3.30 35.95
C TRP A 333 9.45 -2.27 36.06
N TYR A 334 9.41 -1.32 35.13
CA TYR A 334 8.34 -0.32 35.03
C TYR A 334 7.26 -0.77 34.04
N ASN A 335 6.02 -0.73 34.49
CA ASN A 335 4.83 -0.96 33.67
C ASN A 335 4.12 0.39 33.42
N PRO A 336 4.17 0.96 32.20
CA PRO A 336 3.55 2.26 31.93
C PRO A 336 2.01 2.23 31.86
N SER A 337 1.41 1.03 31.74
CA SER A 337 -0.05 0.86 31.75
C SER A 337 -0.61 0.99 33.17
N THR A 338 0.05 0.37 34.16
CA THR A 338 -0.33 0.51 35.59
C THR A 338 0.40 1.65 36.30
N LYS A 339 1.43 2.22 35.67
CA LYS A 339 2.38 3.19 36.23
C LYS A 339 3.02 2.73 37.56
N LYS A 340 3.22 1.41 37.74
CA LYS A 340 3.87 0.79 38.91
C LYS A 340 5.31 0.33 38.58
N LEU A 341 6.17 0.28 39.60
CA LEU A 341 7.57 -0.15 39.51
C LEU A 341 7.82 -1.37 40.42
N TYR A 342 8.29 -2.45 39.81
CA TYR A 342 8.48 -3.76 40.42
C TYR A 342 9.97 -4.13 40.55
N THR A 343 10.35 -4.97 41.51
CA THR A 343 11.65 -5.66 41.57
C THR A 343 11.73 -6.76 40.50
N ASN A 344 12.88 -7.42 40.34
CA ASN A 344 12.99 -8.61 39.49
C ASN A 344 12.03 -9.73 39.96
N ASP A 345 11.82 -9.90 41.26
CA ASP A 345 11.05 -11.01 41.83
C ASP A 345 9.55 -10.73 41.94
N GLU A 346 9.16 -9.50 42.30
CA GLU A 346 7.76 -9.05 42.16
C GLU A 346 7.29 -9.22 40.69
N TYR A 347 8.16 -8.91 39.72
CA TYR A 347 7.88 -9.12 38.29
C TYR A 347 7.84 -10.61 37.90
N ARG A 348 8.70 -11.47 38.45
CA ARG A 348 8.65 -12.93 38.24
C ARG A 348 7.34 -13.52 38.76
N GLN A 349 6.96 -13.19 40.00
CA GLN A 349 5.71 -13.64 40.62
C GLN A 349 4.47 -13.17 39.83
N GLN A 350 4.41 -11.89 39.45
CA GLN A 350 3.32 -11.36 38.61
C GLN A 350 3.28 -11.97 37.19
N ASN A 351 4.35 -12.65 36.75
CA ASN A 351 4.40 -13.39 35.50
C ASN A 351 4.02 -14.87 35.64
N GLN A 352 4.03 -15.41 36.86
CA GLN A 352 3.59 -16.76 37.21
C GLN A 352 2.09 -16.78 37.54
N ILE A 353 1.64 -15.91 38.45
CA ILE A 353 0.25 -15.84 38.98
C ILE A 353 -0.69 -15.10 37.99
N ARG A 354 -0.55 -15.35 36.69
CA ARG A 354 -1.39 -14.70 35.67
C ARG A 354 -2.66 -15.51 35.43
N THR A 355 -3.74 -15.11 36.10
CA THR A 355 -5.12 -15.58 35.85
C THR A 355 -5.43 -15.56 34.36
N PRO A 356 -5.97 -16.64 33.78
CA PRO A 356 -6.37 -16.66 32.37
C PRO A 356 -7.48 -15.64 32.10
N PHE A 357 -7.36 -14.87 31.02
CA PHE A 357 -8.39 -13.93 30.57
C PHE A 357 -8.69 -14.13 29.08
N TRP A 358 -9.91 -13.80 28.68
CA TRP A 358 -10.33 -13.84 27.28
C TRP A 358 -9.81 -12.62 26.53
N GLN A 359 -9.07 -12.82 25.44
CA GLN A 359 -8.67 -11.74 24.53
C GLN A 359 -9.16 -11.99 23.11
N TYR A 360 -9.74 -10.96 22.49
CA TYR A 360 -10.09 -10.98 21.07
C TYR A 360 -8.82 -11.06 20.22
N LYS A 361 -8.78 -12.03 19.31
CA LYS A 361 -7.64 -12.32 18.45
C LYS A 361 -8.12 -12.90 17.13
N TRP A 362 -7.73 -12.24 16.05
CA TRP A 362 -7.82 -12.79 14.71
C TRP A 362 -6.83 -13.96 14.53
N ILE A 363 -7.27 -14.98 13.82
CA ILE A 363 -6.46 -16.10 13.33
C ILE A 363 -6.60 -16.21 11.82
N LYS A 364 -5.52 -16.65 11.16
CA LYS A 364 -5.50 -16.99 9.75
C LYS A 364 -5.71 -18.51 9.65
N ILE A 365 -6.76 -18.95 8.98
CA ILE A 365 -7.00 -20.37 8.69
C ILE A 365 -6.63 -20.64 7.24
N GLU A 366 -5.69 -21.56 7.04
CA GLU A 366 -5.23 -22.00 5.72
C GLU A 366 -6.28 -22.94 5.10
N ASN A 367 -6.59 -22.77 3.81
CA ASN A 367 -7.49 -23.70 3.10
C ASN A 367 -6.79 -25.09 3.04
N PRO A 368 -7.43 -26.19 3.47
CA PRO A 368 -6.91 -27.54 3.33
C PRO A 368 -6.53 -27.90 1.89
N GLU A 369 -7.37 -27.53 0.92
CA GLU A 369 -7.23 -27.83 -0.50
C GLU A 369 -6.15 -26.94 -1.14
N ASN A 370 -6.25 -25.62 -0.92
CA ASN A 370 -5.34 -24.64 -1.51
C ASN A 370 -4.51 -23.89 -0.46
N ARG A 371 -3.33 -24.42 -0.13
CA ARG A 371 -2.40 -23.83 0.87
C ARG A 371 -1.96 -22.38 0.57
N ASN A 372 -2.17 -21.87 -0.64
CA ASN A 372 -1.94 -20.45 -0.96
C ASN A 372 -3.08 -19.55 -0.48
N GLN A 373 -4.31 -20.08 -0.37
CA GLN A 373 -5.49 -19.38 0.12
C GLN A 373 -5.60 -19.46 1.65
N SER A 374 -6.22 -18.45 2.27
CA SER A 374 -6.53 -18.44 3.69
C SER A 374 -7.66 -17.48 4.04
N LYS A 375 -8.52 -17.87 4.98
CA LYS A 375 -9.58 -17.02 5.56
C LYS A 375 -9.14 -16.44 6.90
N PHE A 376 -9.82 -15.39 7.36
CA PHE A 376 -9.58 -14.77 8.66
C PHE A 376 -10.80 -14.93 9.56
N LEU A 377 -10.60 -15.53 10.75
CA LEU A 377 -11.63 -15.69 11.77
C LEU A 377 -11.27 -14.85 13.00
N LEU A 378 -12.23 -14.09 13.53
CA LEU A 378 -12.13 -13.51 14.86
C LEU A 378 -12.51 -14.57 15.89
N THR A 379 -11.68 -14.69 16.92
CA THR A 379 -11.92 -15.55 18.08
C THR A 379 -11.72 -14.76 19.38
N GLN A 380 -12.36 -15.19 20.47
CA GLN A 380 -11.82 -14.95 21.80
C GLN A 380 -10.94 -16.13 22.16
N GLN A 381 -9.72 -15.90 22.66
CA GLN A 381 -8.82 -16.95 23.13
C GLN A 381 -8.48 -16.73 24.59
N LEU A 382 -8.60 -17.79 25.39
CA LEU A 382 -8.22 -17.77 26.79
C LEU A 382 -6.69 -17.71 26.89
N SER A 383 -6.14 -16.81 27.70
CA SER A 383 -4.68 -16.68 27.80
C SER A 383 -4.20 -16.19 29.16
N LYS A 384 -3.08 -16.79 29.61
CA LYS A 384 -2.30 -16.32 30.76
C LYS A 384 -1.34 -15.17 30.38
N ARG A 385 -1.29 -14.70 29.13
CA ARG A 385 -0.39 -13.60 28.71
C ARG A 385 -1.03 -12.68 27.68
N HIS A 386 -0.97 -11.37 27.94
CA HIS A 386 -1.23 -10.33 26.94
C HIS A 386 -0.24 -10.49 25.79
N THR A 387 -0.69 -11.03 24.65
CA THR A 387 0.19 -11.24 23.50
C THR A 387 0.29 -9.96 22.69
N TYR A 388 1.24 -9.09 23.06
CA TYR A 388 1.62 -7.88 22.34
C TYR A 388 2.33 -8.16 20.99
N ARG A 389 1.76 -9.08 20.19
CA ARG A 389 2.07 -9.17 18.76
C ARG A 389 1.71 -7.83 18.10
N ARG A 390 2.47 -7.42 17.09
CA ARG A 390 2.10 -6.24 16.30
C ARG A 390 0.74 -6.48 15.64
N ARG A 391 -0.01 -5.41 15.35
CA ARG A 391 -1.29 -5.42 14.58
C ARG A 391 -1.16 -5.89 13.11
N GLN A 392 -0.11 -6.65 12.80
CA GLN A 392 0.33 -7.18 11.51
C GLN A 392 0.75 -8.67 11.62
N ASN A 393 0.85 -9.20 12.85
CA ASN A 393 1.43 -10.51 13.15
C ASN A 393 0.36 -11.46 13.73
N ILE A 394 -0.64 -11.79 12.92
CA ILE A 394 -1.64 -12.82 13.22
C ILE A 394 -1.00 -14.22 13.19
N SER A 395 -1.56 -15.19 13.93
CA SER A 395 -1.15 -16.59 13.85
C SER A 395 -1.91 -17.34 12.76
N SER A 396 -1.20 -18.07 11.90
CA SER A 396 -1.77 -19.21 11.17
C SER A 396 -2.27 -20.28 12.15
N SER A 397 -3.27 -21.04 11.72
CA SER A 397 -3.64 -22.34 12.28
C SER A 397 -4.29 -23.21 11.19
N ARG A 398 -4.35 -24.52 11.44
CA ARG A 398 -5.12 -25.48 10.61
C ARG A 398 -6.50 -25.70 11.24
N PRO A 399 -7.56 -26.03 10.47
CA PRO A 399 -8.92 -26.21 11.00
C PRO A 399 -9.00 -27.15 12.23
N HIS A 400 -8.35 -28.32 12.19
CA HIS A 400 -8.37 -29.26 13.32
C HIS A 400 -7.74 -28.70 14.61
N TYR A 401 -6.71 -27.84 14.51
CA TYR A 401 -6.12 -27.19 15.70
C TYR A 401 -7.04 -26.09 16.25
N LEU A 402 -7.81 -25.40 15.40
CA LEU A 402 -8.85 -24.50 15.87
C LEU A 402 -9.93 -25.30 16.61
N GLN A 403 -10.47 -26.35 15.97
CA GLN A 403 -11.53 -27.17 16.56
C GLN A 403 -11.10 -27.82 17.89
N GLN A 404 -9.88 -28.35 17.98
CA GLN A 404 -9.35 -28.90 19.23
C GLN A 404 -9.30 -27.85 20.36
N ASN A 405 -9.02 -26.58 20.06
CA ASN A 405 -9.02 -25.50 21.05
C ASN A 405 -10.42 -24.99 21.39
N ILE A 406 -11.41 -25.16 20.49
CA ILE A 406 -12.83 -24.92 20.77
C ILE A 406 -13.37 -26.02 21.69
N ASN A 407 -13.18 -27.29 21.33
CA ASN A 407 -13.64 -28.45 22.11
C ASN A 407 -13.03 -28.47 23.54
N ARG A 408 -11.80 -27.96 23.70
CA ARG A 408 -11.12 -27.82 25.02
C ARG A 408 -11.51 -26.55 25.80
N GLY A 409 -12.46 -25.75 25.30
CA GLY A 409 -12.91 -24.52 25.96
C GLY A 409 -11.87 -23.38 26.00
N TYR A 410 -10.76 -23.49 25.28
CA TYR A 410 -9.70 -22.47 25.23
C TYR A 410 -9.93 -21.38 24.17
N THR A 411 -10.85 -21.61 23.24
CA THR A 411 -11.18 -20.68 22.15
C THR A 411 -12.68 -20.64 21.92
N ARG A 412 -13.22 -19.43 21.73
CA ARG A 412 -14.60 -19.18 21.29
C ARG A 412 -14.54 -18.52 19.92
N LEU A 413 -15.28 -19.06 18.96
CA LEU A 413 -15.42 -18.45 17.64
C LEU A 413 -16.37 -17.24 17.71
N ILE A 414 -16.05 -16.15 16.99
CA ILE A 414 -16.83 -14.89 16.97
C ILE A 414 -17.27 -14.54 15.54
N THR A 415 -16.41 -14.83 14.56
CA THR A 415 -16.75 -14.78 13.14
C THR A 415 -17.56 -16.01 12.76
N LYS A 416 -18.69 -15.82 12.06
CA LYS A 416 -19.44 -16.90 11.41
C LYS A 416 -18.55 -17.53 10.34
N GLU A 417 -18.27 -18.82 10.43
CA GLU A 417 -17.29 -19.47 9.55
C GLU A 417 -17.81 -19.61 8.11
N GLU A 418 -19.13 -19.72 7.96
CA GLU A 418 -19.86 -19.70 6.69
C GLU A 418 -19.80 -18.34 5.97
N LYS A 419 -19.48 -17.25 6.69
CA LYS A 419 -19.30 -15.89 6.14
C LYS A 419 -17.84 -15.54 5.80
N ALA A 420 -16.89 -16.43 6.09
CA ALA A 420 -15.46 -16.10 6.08
C ALA A 420 -14.77 -16.55 4.79
N ASN A 421 -14.78 -15.70 3.76
CA ASN A 421 -14.17 -15.97 2.46
C ASN A 421 -12.67 -16.32 2.54
N PHE A 422 -12.22 -17.19 1.64
CA PHE A 422 -10.81 -17.49 1.43
C PHE A 422 -10.15 -16.47 0.50
N PHE A 423 -8.99 -15.93 0.89
CA PHE A 423 -8.23 -14.95 0.11
C PHE A 423 -6.87 -15.52 -0.30
N LEU A 424 -6.36 -15.18 -1.49
CA LEU A 424 -5.09 -15.70 -2.01
C LEU A 424 -3.87 -14.93 -1.46
N LYS A 425 -2.96 -15.65 -0.79
CA LYS A 425 -1.69 -15.15 -0.21
C LYS A 425 -1.84 -13.88 0.67
N PRO A 426 -2.81 -13.81 1.61
CA PRO A 426 -3.17 -12.58 2.29
C PRO A 426 -2.11 -12.13 3.31
N LYS A 427 -1.90 -10.81 3.38
CA LYS A 427 -0.88 -10.14 4.19
C LYS A 427 -1.53 -9.01 5.00
N VAL A 428 -1.52 -9.18 6.32
CA VAL A 428 -2.18 -8.29 7.28
C VAL A 428 -1.50 -6.92 7.32
N ILE A 429 -2.31 -5.86 7.16
CA ILE A 429 -1.88 -4.46 7.25
C ILE A 429 -2.18 -3.92 8.65
N TYR A 430 -3.38 -4.21 9.17
CA TYR A 430 -3.89 -3.78 10.48
C TYR A 430 -4.84 -4.83 11.06
N SER A 431 -4.89 -4.95 12.39
CA SER A 431 -5.97 -5.63 13.10
C SER A 431 -6.22 -5.05 14.50
N ASP A 432 -7.46 -5.11 14.96
CA ASP A 432 -7.86 -4.93 16.36
C ASP A 432 -8.92 -5.98 16.76
N SER A 433 -9.60 -5.80 17.90
CA SER A 433 -10.63 -6.71 18.42
C SER A 433 -11.94 -6.73 17.62
N THR A 434 -12.06 -5.91 16.57
CA THR A 434 -13.30 -5.71 15.81
C THR A 434 -13.13 -5.76 14.30
N HIS A 435 -11.94 -5.39 13.78
CA HIS A 435 -11.68 -5.30 12.34
C HIS A 435 -10.28 -5.84 11.99
N ILE A 436 -10.14 -6.30 10.75
CA ILE A 436 -8.86 -6.61 10.11
C ILE A 436 -8.79 -5.92 8.74
N ILE A 437 -7.69 -5.24 8.44
CA ILE A 437 -7.33 -4.82 7.07
C ILE A 437 -6.15 -5.66 6.61
N PHE A 438 -6.26 -6.19 5.40
CA PHE A 438 -5.19 -6.93 4.75
C PHE A 438 -5.17 -6.60 3.26
N LYS A 439 -4.13 -7.06 2.59
CA LYS A 439 -4.10 -7.17 1.14
C LYS A 439 -3.91 -8.62 0.74
N TYR A 440 -4.38 -8.99 -0.43
CA TYR A 440 -4.28 -10.34 -1.00
C TYR A 440 -4.04 -10.19 -2.51
N GLN A 441 -3.67 -11.27 -3.18
CA GLN A 441 -3.56 -11.26 -4.65
C GLN A 441 -4.90 -11.67 -5.27
N THR A 442 -5.25 -11.11 -6.41
CA THR A 442 -6.39 -11.58 -7.22
C THR A 442 -6.09 -12.93 -7.86
N GLU A 443 -4.89 -13.06 -8.43
CA GLU A 443 -4.50 -14.15 -9.32
C GLU A 443 -3.18 -14.84 -8.88
N ILE A 444 -2.94 -16.06 -9.36
CA ILE A 444 -1.77 -16.86 -8.99
C ILE A 444 -0.55 -16.45 -9.84
N GLY A 445 0.24 -15.47 -9.36
CA GLY A 445 1.48 -15.12 -10.06
C GLY A 445 2.45 -14.22 -9.31
N LYS A 446 3.67 -14.06 -9.89
CA LYS A 446 4.63 -13.02 -9.49
C LYS A 446 4.18 -11.63 -9.93
N GLN A 447 3.46 -11.53 -11.06
CA GLN A 447 2.85 -10.30 -11.57
C GLN A 447 1.67 -9.87 -10.68
N GLY A 448 0.84 -10.86 -10.32
CA GLY A 448 -0.56 -10.72 -9.93
C GLY A 448 -0.94 -9.54 -9.04
N ALA A 449 -2.02 -8.87 -9.45
CA ALA A 449 -2.51 -7.66 -8.83
C ALA A 449 -2.86 -7.87 -7.35
N TYR A 450 -2.78 -6.79 -6.58
CA TYR A 450 -3.13 -6.78 -5.17
C TYR A 450 -4.37 -5.94 -4.98
N ARG A 451 -5.33 -6.46 -4.20
CA ARG A 451 -6.48 -5.71 -3.67
C ARG A 451 -6.36 -5.61 -2.15
N MET A 452 -6.98 -4.59 -1.56
CA MET A 452 -7.01 -4.33 -0.12
C MET A 452 -8.44 -4.43 0.38
N ALA A 453 -8.67 -5.28 1.38
CA ALA A 453 -9.99 -5.51 1.95
C ALA A 453 -10.00 -5.24 3.45
N CYS A 454 -11.18 -4.93 3.98
CA CYS A 454 -11.43 -4.94 5.42
C CYS A 454 -12.59 -5.87 5.77
N ILE A 455 -12.39 -6.70 6.78
CA ILE A 455 -13.40 -7.60 7.33
C ILE A 455 -13.79 -7.13 8.73
N GLY A 456 -15.09 -7.12 9.00
CA GLY A 456 -15.68 -6.85 10.31
C GLY A 456 -15.80 -8.10 11.19
N LYS A 457 -16.10 -7.92 12.48
CA LYS A 457 -16.17 -8.99 13.50
C LYS A 457 -16.97 -10.24 13.08
N SER A 458 -17.99 -10.08 12.27
CA SER A 458 -18.91 -11.13 11.81
C SER A 458 -18.33 -12.07 10.75
N GLY A 459 -17.29 -11.64 10.02
CA GLY A 459 -16.73 -12.33 8.84
C GLY A 459 -16.93 -11.57 7.53
N ASP A 460 -17.95 -10.70 7.48
CA ASP A 460 -18.33 -9.95 6.30
C ASP A 460 -17.21 -9.00 5.82
N VAL A 461 -16.97 -9.00 4.50
CA VAL A 461 -16.13 -8.00 3.83
C VAL A 461 -16.90 -6.69 3.78
N LEU A 462 -16.42 -5.68 4.51
CA LEU A 462 -17.07 -4.36 4.60
C LEU A 462 -16.78 -3.50 3.37
N TRP A 463 -15.58 -3.66 2.81
CA TRP A 463 -15.15 -3.04 1.55
C TRP A 463 -13.91 -3.73 1.02
N GLU A 464 -13.74 -3.60 -0.28
CA GLU A 464 -12.59 -4.07 -1.04
C GLU A 464 -12.21 -3.02 -2.08
N LYS A 465 -10.92 -2.71 -2.21
CA LYS A 465 -10.40 -1.64 -3.07
C LYS A 465 -9.08 -2.03 -3.72
N GLY A 466 -8.97 -1.86 -5.03
CA GLY A 466 -7.75 -2.13 -5.79
C GLY A 466 -6.84 -0.91 -5.91
N SER A 467 -5.98 -0.89 -6.92
CA SER A 467 -5.02 0.19 -7.17
C SER A 467 -5.67 1.48 -7.67
N GLU A 468 -6.77 1.30 -8.40
CA GLU A 468 -7.62 2.22 -9.12
C GLU A 468 -8.49 3.06 -8.17
N ASP A 469 -9.11 2.43 -7.18
CA ASP A 469 -9.88 3.07 -6.12
C ASP A 469 -8.99 3.90 -5.18
N LEU A 470 -7.79 3.38 -4.90
CA LEU A 470 -6.89 3.88 -3.87
C LEU A 470 -6.10 5.10 -4.35
N LYS A 471 -6.80 6.20 -4.63
CA LYS A 471 -6.25 7.53 -5.02
C LYS A 471 -5.29 8.17 -3.99
N ASN A 472 -5.01 7.51 -2.86
CA ASN A 472 -4.13 8.00 -1.80
C ASN A 472 -2.75 7.29 -1.80
N PRO A 473 -1.61 8.02 -1.91
CA PRO A 473 -0.29 7.40 -1.97
C PRO A 473 0.05 6.50 -0.78
N LEU A 474 -0.40 6.80 0.44
CA LEU A 474 -0.12 5.95 1.60
C LEU A 474 -0.84 4.60 1.49
N LEU A 475 -2.06 4.57 0.92
CA LEU A 475 -2.78 3.33 0.67
C LEU A 475 -2.14 2.54 -0.47
N GLN A 476 -1.73 3.19 -1.56
CA GLN A 476 -0.96 2.55 -2.65
C GLN A 476 0.37 1.97 -2.16
N ASN A 477 1.07 2.65 -1.24
CA ASN A 477 2.30 2.16 -0.62
C ASN A 477 2.05 1.03 0.40
N LEU A 478 0.83 0.83 0.87
CA LEU A 478 0.43 -0.31 1.69
C LEU A 478 -0.02 -1.50 0.83
N LEU A 479 -0.66 -1.23 -0.32
CA LEU A 479 -1.02 -2.22 -1.34
C LEU A 479 0.22 -2.83 -2.00
N GLY A 480 1.16 -1.99 -2.49
CA GLY A 480 2.35 -2.43 -3.22
C GLY A 480 3.26 -3.41 -2.45
N ARG A 481 4.10 -4.16 -3.18
CA ARG A 481 4.79 -5.37 -2.68
C ARG A 481 5.67 -5.18 -1.41
N TYR A 482 6.14 -3.96 -1.13
CA TYR A 482 7.06 -3.67 -0.02
C TYR A 482 6.36 -3.36 1.32
N ASN A 483 6.96 -3.76 2.44
CA ASN A 483 6.45 -3.47 3.79
C ASN A 483 6.71 -2.01 4.21
N THR A 484 5.74 -1.13 3.96
CA THR A 484 5.77 0.27 4.39
C THR A 484 5.65 0.38 5.92
N LYS A 485 6.64 1.00 6.59
CA LYS A 485 6.62 1.22 8.04
C LYS A 485 5.59 2.27 8.44
N VAL A 486 4.43 1.81 8.92
CA VAL A 486 3.32 2.63 9.41
C VAL A 486 3.18 2.64 10.93
N GLN A 487 2.46 3.64 11.45
CA GLN A 487 1.90 3.71 12.81
C GLN A 487 0.38 3.90 12.72
N PHE A 488 -0.36 3.35 13.70
CA PHE A 488 -1.82 3.28 13.70
C PHE A 488 -2.47 3.84 14.98
N ALA A 489 -3.57 4.56 14.84
CA ALA A 489 -4.43 5.04 15.92
C ALA A 489 -5.89 4.71 15.62
N ARG A 490 -6.67 4.28 16.61
CA ARG A 490 -8.06 3.81 16.44
C ARG A 490 -8.99 4.64 17.32
N TYR A 491 -10.08 5.16 16.76
CA TYR A 491 -11.12 5.87 17.52
C TYR A 491 -12.48 5.74 16.82
N LYS A 492 -13.48 5.21 17.53
CA LYS A 492 -14.76 4.77 16.95
C LYS A 492 -14.49 3.99 15.64
N ASN A 493 -15.17 4.29 14.53
CA ASN A 493 -14.96 3.62 13.24
C ASN A 493 -13.78 4.18 12.41
N VAL A 494 -13.08 5.22 12.88
CA VAL A 494 -11.91 5.77 12.18
C VAL A 494 -10.63 5.02 12.55
N LEU A 495 -9.83 4.66 11.53
CA LEU A 495 -8.44 4.25 11.64
C LEU A 495 -7.53 5.35 11.10
N GLY A 496 -6.78 5.99 11.98
CA GLY A 496 -5.65 6.83 11.62
C GLY A 496 -4.45 5.96 11.24
N VAL A 497 -3.82 6.27 10.10
CA VAL A 497 -2.59 5.63 9.60
C VAL A 497 -1.56 6.72 9.31
N SER A 498 -0.28 6.50 9.62
CA SER A 498 0.79 7.44 9.28
C SER A 498 2.10 6.77 8.91
N SER A 499 2.89 7.42 8.06
CA SER A 499 4.21 6.96 7.61
C SER A 499 5.17 8.14 7.39
N THR A 500 6.48 7.85 7.54
CA THR A 500 7.57 8.78 7.18
C THR A 500 8.37 8.32 5.95
N ARG A 501 7.84 7.33 5.22
CA ARG A 501 8.42 6.70 4.03
C ARG A 501 7.30 6.35 3.03
N VAL A 502 6.71 7.35 2.38
CA VAL A 502 5.71 7.14 1.31
C VAL A 502 6.27 7.62 -0.02
N LYS A 503 6.26 6.78 -1.05
CA LYS A 503 6.58 7.18 -2.43
C LYS A 503 5.36 7.83 -3.09
N SER A 504 5.56 8.87 -3.89
CA SER A 504 4.51 9.41 -4.76
C SER A 504 4.52 8.66 -6.10
N PRO A 505 3.37 8.37 -6.73
CA PRO A 505 3.33 7.87 -8.10
C PRO A 505 4.05 8.81 -9.09
N LYS A 506 3.99 10.13 -8.86
CA LYS A 506 4.50 11.13 -9.80
C LYS A 506 6.01 11.40 -9.71
N LYS A 507 6.72 10.90 -8.68
CA LYS A 507 8.17 11.15 -8.51
C LYS A 507 8.89 10.02 -7.76
N SER A 508 9.98 9.50 -8.36
CA SER A 508 10.90 8.50 -7.76
C SER A 508 11.47 8.95 -6.41
N TYR A 509 11.83 10.24 -6.31
CA TYR A 509 12.20 10.94 -5.08
C TYR A 509 11.46 12.28 -5.01
N PRO A 510 11.06 12.78 -3.82
CA PRO A 510 11.46 12.34 -2.49
C PRO A 510 10.43 11.42 -1.80
N LEU A 511 10.82 10.84 -0.66
CA LEU A 511 9.88 10.22 0.27
C LEU A 511 9.08 11.26 1.06
N TYR A 512 7.77 11.13 1.02
CA TYR A 512 6.81 11.96 1.73
C TYR A 512 6.57 11.43 3.15
N LYS A 513 6.17 12.34 4.05
CA LYS A 513 5.60 12.01 5.36
C LYS A 513 4.15 12.42 5.35
N MET A 514 3.26 11.55 5.80
CA MET A 514 1.84 11.81 5.80
C MET A 514 1.08 10.99 6.84
N ALA A 515 -0.09 11.51 7.22
CA ALA A 515 -1.09 10.83 8.03
C ALA A 515 -2.45 10.92 7.34
N ILE A 516 -3.25 9.87 7.44
CA ILE A 516 -4.60 9.78 6.86
C ILE A 516 -5.57 9.13 7.85
N GLY A 517 -6.84 9.47 7.77
CA GLY A 517 -7.93 8.76 8.44
C GLY A 517 -8.72 7.98 7.43
N ILE A 518 -8.97 6.70 7.72
CA ILE A 518 -9.80 5.80 6.92
C ILE A 518 -10.99 5.42 7.78
N ASP A 519 -12.21 5.51 7.25
CA ASP A 519 -13.35 4.83 7.85
C ASP A 519 -13.24 3.31 7.62
N LEU A 520 -13.39 2.48 8.65
CA LEU A 520 -13.32 1.03 8.48
C LEU A 520 -14.57 0.39 7.91
N ASN A 521 -15.71 1.09 7.88
CA ASN A 521 -16.94 0.55 7.30
C ASN A 521 -16.98 0.73 5.77
N SER A 522 -16.44 1.82 5.23
CA SER A 522 -16.49 2.17 3.80
C SER A 522 -15.13 2.25 3.09
N GLY A 523 -14.02 2.18 3.84
CA GLY A 523 -12.67 2.34 3.31
C GLY A 523 -12.40 3.75 2.76
N ASN A 524 -13.20 4.75 3.14
CA ASN A 524 -13.10 6.11 2.61
C ASN A 524 -12.13 6.97 3.42
N VAL A 525 -11.37 7.82 2.73
CA VAL A 525 -10.34 8.67 3.36
C VAL A 525 -10.98 9.95 3.91
N LEU A 526 -11.31 9.94 5.20
CA LEU A 526 -11.99 11.04 5.89
C LEU A 526 -11.13 12.29 6.07
N TRP A 527 -9.81 12.13 6.25
CA TRP A 527 -8.87 13.24 6.42
C TRP A 527 -7.46 12.86 5.96
N LYS A 528 -6.66 13.86 5.57
CA LYS A 528 -5.32 13.68 4.98
C LYS A 528 -4.39 14.85 5.33
N HIS A 529 -3.18 14.55 5.78
CA HIS A 529 -2.16 15.52 6.20
C HIS A 529 -0.81 15.22 5.55
N SER A 530 -0.25 16.16 4.78
CA SER A 530 1.12 16.12 4.25
C SER A 530 1.58 17.50 3.73
N PRO A 531 2.50 18.21 4.42
CA PRO A 531 3.01 19.54 4.03
C PRO A 531 3.93 19.58 2.80
N LYS A 532 3.85 18.56 1.94
CA LYS A 532 4.56 18.45 0.65
C LYS A 532 3.71 17.82 -0.46
N TYR A 533 2.51 17.34 -0.15
CA TYR A 533 1.66 16.58 -1.09
C TYR A 533 0.20 17.05 -1.05
N TYR A 534 -0.26 17.56 0.09
CA TYR A 534 -1.56 18.22 0.26
C TYR A 534 -1.40 19.66 0.79
N ASP A 535 -0.16 20.11 0.97
CA ASP A 535 0.29 21.37 1.57
C ASP A 535 -0.43 21.82 2.85
N THR A 536 -0.99 20.83 3.56
CA THR A 536 -1.73 20.98 4.80
C THR A 536 -0.88 21.63 5.88
N LYS A 537 -1.31 22.82 6.31
CA LYS A 537 -0.91 23.45 7.56
C LYS A 537 -1.98 23.11 8.60
N PHE A 538 -1.57 22.86 9.84
CA PHE A 538 -2.53 22.90 10.95
C PHE A 538 -3.01 24.36 11.11
N LYS A 539 -4.29 24.53 11.44
CA LYS A 539 -4.97 25.82 11.59
C LYS A 539 -5.10 26.16 13.07
#